data_AF-A0A0F8XXB4-F1
#
_entry.id   AF-A0A0F8XXB4-F1
#
_cell.length_a   1.000
_cell.length_b   1.000
_cell.length_c   1.000
_cell.angle_alpha   90.00
_cell.angle_beta   90.00
_cell.angle_gamma   90.00
#
_symmetry.space_group_name_H-M   'P 1'
#
loop_
_entity.id
_entity.type
_entity.pdbx_description
1 polymer ?
#
loop_
_entity_poly.entity_id
_entity_poly.type
_entity_poly.pdbx_seq_one_letter_code
_entity_poly.pdbx_strand_id
1 'polypeptide(L)'
;MINRVPIFETGHIPKIGATDSGFGAIFDRRALGFLTSVGMTSGTEHDNSLRATELVVVSDYIAFELDDARGAPMRYEIEAHVTNT
;
A
#
# COMPACT_ATOMS: atom_id res chain seq x y z
N MET A 1 -0.31 14.13 -11.66
CA MET A 1 -0.29 13.12 -12.75
C MET A 1 0.99 13.32 -13.53
N ILE A 2 1.71 12.25 -13.87
CA ILE A 2 2.90 12.31 -14.76
C ILE A 2 2.54 11.63 -16.07
N ASN A 3 2.69 12.31 -17.21
CA ASN A 3 2.34 11.78 -18.53
C ASN A 3 0.95 11.10 -18.60
N ARG A 4 -0.09 11.73 -18.02
CA ARG A 4 -1.48 11.21 -17.94
C ARG A 4 -1.64 9.91 -17.12
N VAL A 5 -0.62 9.49 -16.40
CA VAL A 5 -0.70 8.41 -15.39
C VAL A 5 -1.01 9.03 -14.02
N PRO A 6 -2.07 8.57 -13.33
CA PRO A 6 -2.34 8.97 -11.96
C PRO A 6 -1.18 8.61 -11.05
N ILE A 7 -0.83 9.51 -10.13
CA ILE A 7 0.19 9.27 -9.12
C ILE A 7 -0.55 8.95 -7.83
N PHE A 8 -0.16 7.85 -7.18
CA PHE A 8 -0.64 7.46 -5.87
C PHE A 8 0.55 7.39 -4.93
N GLU A 9 0.41 7.98 -3.75
CA GLU A 9 1.38 7.97 -2.67
C GLU A 9 0.61 7.65 -1.39
N THR A 10 1.11 6.70 -0.60
CA THR A 10 0.38 6.10 0.53
C THR A 10 1.10 6.29 1.87
N GLY A 11 2.23 6.99 1.90
CA GLY A 11 3.10 7.13 3.08
C GLY A 11 3.90 5.88 3.45
N HIS A 12 3.82 4.80 2.65
CA HIS A 12 4.45 3.51 2.97
C HIS A 12 5.70 3.20 2.14
N ILE A 13 6.22 4.16 1.36
CA ILE A 13 7.48 3.99 0.63
C ILE A 13 8.64 4.34 1.58
N PRO A 14 9.49 3.39 1.98
CA PRO A 14 10.58 3.67 2.91
C PRO A 14 11.63 4.57 2.24
N LYS A 15 12.18 5.51 3.02
CA LYS A 15 13.36 6.27 2.62
C LYS A 15 14.55 5.33 2.45
N ILE A 16 15.33 5.54 1.40
CA ILE A 16 16.55 4.79 1.09
C ILE A 16 17.79 5.69 1.21
N GLY A 17 18.78 5.23 1.98
CA GLY A 17 20.09 5.87 2.09
C GLY A 17 20.11 7.20 2.84
N ALA A 18 21.21 7.95 2.67
CA ALA A 18 21.44 9.23 3.33
C ALA A 18 20.72 10.42 2.67
N THR A 19 20.36 10.29 1.38
CA THR A 19 19.53 11.25 0.64
C THR A 19 18.05 10.95 0.90
N ASP A 20 17.20 11.97 0.96
CA ASP A 20 15.77 11.76 1.12
C ASP A 20 15.13 11.26 -0.19
N SER A 21 15.39 10.01 -0.56
CA SER A 21 14.79 9.37 -1.75
C SER A 21 14.03 8.09 -1.38
N GLY A 22 13.19 7.61 -2.29
CA GLY A 22 12.51 6.31 -2.21
C GLY A 22 12.31 5.67 -3.58
N PHE A 23 12.05 4.36 -3.62
CA PHE A 23 11.67 3.65 -4.84
C PHE A 23 10.17 3.38 -4.85
N GLY A 24 9.50 3.83 -5.90
CA GLY A 24 8.20 3.29 -6.31
C GLY A 24 8.29 2.73 -7.72
N ALA A 25 7.16 2.67 -8.43
CA ALA A 25 7.11 2.14 -9.78
C ALA A 25 6.04 2.85 -10.62
N ILE A 26 6.25 2.84 -11.94
CA ILE A 26 5.21 3.11 -12.94
C ILE A 26 4.93 1.81 -13.67
N PHE A 27 3.67 1.44 -13.81
CA PHE A 27 3.29 0.19 -14.45
C PHE A 27 1.89 0.29 -15.05
N ASP A 28 1.65 -0.53 -16.07
CA ASP A 28 0.30 -0.74 -16.59
C ASP A 28 -0.55 -1.49 -15.54
N ARG A 29 -1.85 -1.20 -15.46
CA ARG A 29 -2.75 -1.89 -14.51
C ARG A 29 -2.72 -3.41 -14.65
N ARG A 30 -2.44 -3.92 -15.87
CA ARG A 30 -2.34 -5.35 -16.17
C ARG A 30 -1.00 -5.98 -15.77
N ALA A 31 -0.06 -5.19 -15.23
CA ALA A 31 1.18 -5.70 -14.65
C ALA A 31 0.96 -6.27 -13.23
N LEU A 32 -0.17 -5.94 -12.58
CA LEU A 32 -0.50 -6.40 -11.24
C LEU A 32 -1.63 -7.44 -11.25
N GLY A 33 -1.44 -8.46 -10.42
CA GLY A 33 -2.46 -9.44 -10.06
C GLY A 33 -2.96 -9.20 -8.65
N PHE A 34 -4.26 -9.47 -8.44
CA PHE A 34 -4.88 -9.46 -7.13
C PHE A 34 -5.77 -10.69 -7.01
N LEU A 35 -5.55 -11.51 -5.98
CA LEU A 35 -6.37 -12.68 -5.68
C LEU A 35 -6.89 -12.57 -4.25
N THR A 36 -8.18 -12.82 -4.10
CA THR A 36 -8.85 -12.80 -2.79
C THR A 36 -9.22 -14.21 -2.41
N SER A 37 -8.65 -14.69 -1.32
CA SER A 37 -8.98 -15.97 -0.68
C SER A 37 -10.23 -15.80 0.19
N VAL A 38 -10.27 -14.73 1.00
CA VAL A 38 -11.40 -14.36 1.86
C VAL A 38 -11.68 -12.87 1.69
N GLY A 39 -12.86 -12.54 1.16
CA GLY A 39 -13.32 -11.15 1.06
C GLY A 39 -13.46 -10.50 2.44
N MET A 40 -13.37 -9.17 2.51
CA MET A 40 -13.48 -8.46 3.77
C MET A 40 -14.83 -8.72 4.43
N THR A 41 -14.80 -9.30 5.61
CA THR A 41 -15.98 -9.61 6.43
C THR A 41 -15.71 -9.26 7.88
N SER A 42 -16.79 -9.12 8.66
CA SER A 42 -16.70 -8.81 10.08
C SER A 42 -17.71 -9.58 10.90
N GLY A 43 -17.35 -9.90 12.14
CA GLY A 43 -18.25 -10.46 13.14
C GLY A 43 -18.06 -9.76 14.49
N THR A 44 -19.08 -9.83 15.33
CA THR A 44 -19.02 -9.32 16.71
C THR A 44 -19.25 -10.44 17.69
N GLU A 45 -18.49 -10.44 18.78
CA GLU A 45 -18.58 -11.44 19.85
C GLU A 45 -18.58 -10.73 21.21
N HIS A 46 -19.34 -11.22 22.19
CA HIS A 46 -19.35 -10.63 23.53
C HIS A 46 -18.45 -11.44 24.47
N ASP A 47 -17.27 -10.91 24.76
CA ASP A 47 -16.34 -11.51 25.70
C ASP A 47 -16.72 -11.14 27.14
N ASN A 48 -17.28 -12.12 27.86
CA ASN A 48 -17.65 -12.00 29.27
C ASN A 48 -16.44 -11.73 30.20
N SER A 49 -15.23 -12.16 29.81
CA SER A 49 -14.01 -11.94 30.61
C SER A 49 -13.57 -10.47 30.57
N LEU A 50 -13.80 -9.80 29.43
CA LEU A 50 -13.54 -8.37 29.22
C LEU A 50 -14.78 -7.50 29.49
N ARG A 51 -15.96 -8.11 29.66
CA ARG A 51 -17.26 -7.44 29.77
C ARG A 51 -17.52 -6.45 28.62
N ALA A 52 -17.07 -6.82 27.42
CA ALA A 52 -17.09 -5.96 26.25
C ALA A 52 -17.52 -6.75 25.00
N THR A 53 -17.88 -6.04 23.93
CA THR A 53 -18.10 -6.64 22.60
C THR A 53 -16.90 -6.37 21.72
N GLU A 54 -16.33 -7.42 21.17
CA GLU A 54 -15.24 -7.36 20.22
C GLU A 54 -15.79 -7.26 18.79
N LEU A 55 -15.10 -6.50 17.94
CA LEU A 55 -15.31 -6.49 16.50
C LEU A 55 -14.10 -7.17 15.85
N VAL A 56 -14.34 -8.28 15.18
CA VAL A 56 -13.31 -9.01 14.42
C VAL A 56 -13.53 -8.75 12.95
N VAL A 57 -12.50 -8.27 12.26
CA VAL A 57 -12.49 -8.06 10.80
C VAL A 57 -11.46 -8.99 10.19
N VAL A 58 -11.86 -9.74 9.17
CA VAL A 58 -11.00 -10.69 8.46
C VAL A 58 -11.03 -10.38 6.97
N SER A 59 -9.84 -10.35 6.36
CA SER A 59 -9.67 -10.39 4.91
C SER A 59 -8.35 -11.09 4.62
N ASP A 60 -8.36 -11.95 3.60
CA ASP A 60 -7.18 -12.65 3.12
C ASP A 60 -7.07 -12.49 1.61
N TYR A 61 -5.98 -11.85 1.18
CA TYR A 61 -5.72 -11.56 -0.21
C TYR A 61 -4.22 -11.49 -0.45
N ILE A 62 -3.83 -11.64 -1.71
CA ILE A 62 -2.47 -11.40 -2.18
C ILE A 62 -2.51 -10.43 -3.35
N ALA A 63 -1.58 -9.49 -3.34
CA ALA A 63 -1.24 -8.64 -4.48
C ALA A 63 0.18 -9.01 -4.93
N PHE A 64 0.38 -9.17 -6.23
CA PHE A 64 1.66 -9.60 -6.78
C PHE A 64 1.86 -9.08 -8.20
N GLU A 65 3.10 -9.12 -8.66
CA GLU A 65 3.48 -8.78 -10.02
C GLU A 65 3.20 -9.94 -10.99
N LEU A 66 2.51 -9.65 -12.09
CA LEU A 66 2.21 -10.60 -13.16
C LEU A 66 3.20 -10.52 -14.32
N ASP A 67 3.71 -9.32 -14.64
CA ASP A 67 4.52 -9.07 -15.84
C ASP A 67 5.43 -7.84 -15.65
N ASP A 68 6.71 -8.11 -15.41
CA ASP A 68 7.79 -7.10 -15.21
C ASP A 68 8.11 -6.32 -16.49
N ALA A 69 7.71 -6.82 -17.67
CA ALA A 69 7.88 -6.07 -18.93
C ALA A 69 6.89 -4.90 -19.07
N ARG A 70 5.92 -4.77 -18.16
CA ARG A 70 4.86 -3.74 -18.19
C ARG A 70 5.02 -2.67 -17.12
N GLY A 71 6.19 -2.60 -16.49
CA GLY A 71 6.53 -1.58 -15.52
C GLY A 71 7.98 -1.15 -15.60
N ALA A 72 8.30 -0.15 -14.77
CA ALA A 72 9.67 0.24 -14.51
C ALA A 72 9.76 0.83 -13.09
N PRO A 73 10.89 0.62 -12.39
CA PRO A 73 11.15 1.27 -11.13
C PRO A 73 11.28 2.79 -11.34
N MET A 74 10.77 3.55 -10.39
CA MET A 74 10.90 5.01 -10.35
C MET A 74 11.51 5.44 -9.03
N ARG A 75 12.54 6.27 -9.09
CA ARG A 75 13.09 6.93 -7.91
C ARG A 75 12.39 8.26 -7.70
N TYR A 76 11.87 8.46 -6.50
CA TYR A 76 11.28 9.71 -6.05
C TYR A 76 12.20 10.38 -5.04
N GLU A 77 12.24 11.70 -5.06
CA GLU A 77 12.75 12.46 -3.92
C GLU A 77 11.61 12.61 -2.91
N ILE A 78 11.83 12.13 -1.71
CA ILE A 78 10.93 12.22 -0.58
C ILE A 78 11.38 13.46 0.20
N GLU A 79 10.96 14.66 -0.15
CA GLU A 79 11.40 15.85 0.62
C GLU A 79 11.13 15.67 2.13
N ALA A 80 12.16 15.84 2.96
CA ALA A 80 12.01 16.03 4.39
C ALA A 80 11.40 17.43 4.62
N HIS A 81 10.07 17.52 4.51
CA HIS A 81 9.34 18.75 4.73
C HIS A 81 9.59 19.23 6.17
N VAL A 82 10.49 20.21 6.31
CA VAL A 82 10.73 20.94 7.55
C VAL A 82 10.06 22.30 7.42
N THR A 83 9.20 22.62 8.38
CA THR A 83 8.70 23.98 8.56
C THR A 83 9.81 24.79 9.22
N ASN A 84 10.52 25.61 8.45
CA ASN A 84 11.43 26.60 9.02
C ASN A 84 10.58 27.75 9.59
N THR A 85 10.69 27.99 10.90
CA THR A 85 10.17 29.19 11.57
C THR A 85 11.08 30.38 11.36
#